data_AF-A0A2N8TF00-F1
#
_entry.id   AF-A0A2N8TF00-F1
#
_cell.length_a   1.000
_cell.length_b   1.000
_cell.length_c   1.000
_cell.angle_alpha   90.00
_cell.angle_beta   90.00
_cell.angle_gamma   90.00
#
_symmetry.space_group_name_H-M   'P 1'
#
loop_
_entity.id
_entity.type
_entity.pdbx_description
1 polymer ?
#
loop_
_entity_poly.entity_id
_entity_poly.type
_entity_poly.pdbx_seq_one_letter_code
_entity_poly.pdbx_strand_id
1 'polypeptide(L)' 'IARHAAILLADAGLHGHKYAIDAILSATALAAPAPGTILTSDPEDLTALCGGRATVVEI' A
#
# COMPACT_ATOMS: atom_id res chain seq x y z
N ILE A 1 -5.58 8.94 -6.13
CA ILE A 1 -4.39 8.26 -5.56
C ILE A 1 -3.84 9.00 -4.34
N ALA A 2 -3.26 10.21 -4.46
CA ALA A 2 -2.59 10.90 -3.35
C ALA A 2 -3.44 11.05 -2.06
N ARG A 3 -4.72 11.45 -2.18
CA ARG A 3 -5.63 11.52 -1.03
C ARG A 3 -5.83 10.16 -0.35
N HIS A 4 -5.96 9.09 -1.12
CA HIS A 4 -6.16 7.75 -0.59
C HIS A 4 -4.88 7.27 0.12
N ALA A 5 -3.70 7.53 -0.45
CA ALA A 5 -2.42 7.24 0.21
C ALA A 5 -2.29 7.96 1.56
N ALA A 6 -2.68 9.23 1.65
CA ALA A 6 -2.67 9.97 2.91
C ALA A 6 -3.61 9.36 3.96
N ILE A 7 -4.78 8.85 3.55
CA ILE A 7 -5.71 8.14 4.43
C ILE A 7 -5.09 6.82 4.91
N LEU A 8 -4.51 6.02 4.01
CA LEU A 8 -3.85 4.75 4.39
C LEU A 8 -2.72 4.97 5.40
N LEU A 9 -1.91 6.02 5.26
CA LEU A 9 -0.87 6.38 6.23
C LEU A 9 -1.45 6.77 7.59
N ALA A 10 -2.51 7.58 7.58
CA ALA A 10 -3.17 8.01 8.81
C ALA A 10 -3.80 6.83 9.56
N ASP A 11 -4.48 5.94 8.83
CA ASP A 11 -5.13 4.75 9.39
C ASP A 11 -4.11 3.75 9.94
N ALA A 12 -2.97 3.59 9.28
CA ALA A 12 -1.89 2.72 9.75
C ALA A 12 -1.01 3.34 10.85
N GLY A 13 -1.18 4.64 11.16
CA GLY A 13 -0.34 5.35 12.13
C GLY A 13 1.13 5.48 11.72
N LEU A 14 1.42 5.46 10.41
CA LEU A 14 2.77 5.41 9.87
C LEU A 14 3.31 6.81 9.50
N HIS A 15 4.61 7.02 9.71
CA HIS A 15 5.28 8.29 9.40
C HIS A 15 5.36 8.55 7.90
N GLY A 16 4.72 9.63 7.42
CA GLY A 16 4.58 9.89 5.99
C GLY A 16 5.90 9.97 5.20
N HIS A 17 6.99 10.49 5.77
CA HIS A 17 8.26 10.57 5.04
C HIS A 17 8.91 9.20 4.81
N LYS A 18 8.67 8.22 5.69
CA LYS A 18 9.23 6.87 5.58
C LYS A 18 8.40 6.00 4.64
N TYR A 19 7.07 6.18 4.65
CA TYR A 19 6.12 5.25 4.01
C TYR A 19 5.32 5.88 2.85
N ALA A 20 5.70 7.08 2.40
CA ALA A 20 4.97 7.79 1.33
C ALA A 20 4.87 6.97 0.04
N ILE A 21 5.96 6.29 -0.36
CA ILE A 21 5.99 5.49 -1.58
C ILE A 21 5.08 4.26 -1.40
N ASP A 22 5.18 3.56 -0.28
CA ASP A 22 4.35 2.38 0.01
C ASP A 22 2.87 2.73 0.04
N ALA A 23 2.52 3.90 0.58
CA ALA A 23 1.16 4.38 0.60
C ALA A 23 0.63 4.74 -0.78
N ILE A 24 1.46 5.35 -1.64
CA ILE A 24 1.09 5.63 -3.04
C ILE A 24 0.94 4.33 -3.83
N LEU A 25 1.85 3.37 -3.63
CA LEU A 25 1.79 2.07 -4.28
C LEU A 25 0.54 1.31 -3.86
N SER A 26 0.26 1.24 -2.55
CA SER A 26 -0.96 0.63 -2.00
C SER A 26 -2.22 1.31 -2.55
N ALA A 27 -2.28 2.65 -2.53
CA ALA A 27 -3.43 3.38 -3.09
C ALA A 27 -3.63 3.15 -4.59
N THR A 28 -2.54 2.90 -5.33
CA THR A 28 -2.58 2.58 -6.76
C THR A 28 -3.09 1.16 -6.98
N ALA A 29 -2.56 0.18 -6.24
CA ALA A 29 -3.01 -1.22 -6.31
C ALA A 29 -4.49 -1.36 -5.95
N LEU A 30 -4.95 -0.66 -4.90
CA LEU A 30 -6.35 -0.66 -4.47
C LEU A 30 -7.30 0.09 -5.43
N ALA A 31 -6.77 0.91 -6.31
CA ALA A 31 -7.55 1.59 -7.35
C ALA A 31 -7.59 0.82 -8.68
N ALA A 32 -6.73 -0.20 -8.84
CA ALA A 32 -6.70 -1.04 -10.03
C ALA A 32 -7.91 -2.01 -10.06
N PRO A 33 -8.35 -2.47 -11.25
CA PRO A 33 -9.34 -3.53 -11.35
C PRO A 33 -8.90 -4.78 -10.59
N ALA A 34 -9.81 -5.35 -9.80
CA ALA A 34 -9.51 -6.52 -8.99
C ALA A 34 -9.31 -7.79 -9.86
N PRO A 35 -8.41 -8.71 -9.46
CA PRO A 35 -7.52 -8.64 -8.30
C PRO A 35 -6.19 -7.89 -8.61
N GLY A 36 -5.79 -6.96 -7.74
CA GLY A 36 -4.49 -6.28 -7.83
C GLY A 36 -3.39 -7.03 -7.08
N THR A 37 -2.21 -7.19 -7.71
CA THR A 37 -1.02 -7.82 -7.13
C THR A 37 0.15 -6.85 -7.09
N ILE A 38 0.84 -6.78 -5.96
CA ILE A 38 2.09 -6.04 -5.77
C ILE A 38 3.24 -7.03 -5.62
N LEU A 39 4.31 -6.84 -6.41
CA LEU A 39 5.57 -7.56 -6.29
C LEU A 39 6.59 -6.65 -5.59
N THR A 40 7.21 -7.11 -4.52
CA THR A 40 8.16 -6.32 -3.73
C THR A 40 9.18 -7.24 -3.06
N SER A 41 10.37 -6.74 -2.75
CA SER A 41 11.36 -7.46 -1.93
C SER A 41 11.13 -7.28 -0.43
N ASP A 42 10.25 -6.36 -0.03
CA ASP A 42 9.94 -6.01 1.36
C ASP A 42 8.40 -5.89 1.50
N PRO A 43 7.70 -7.01 1.82
CA PRO A 43 6.24 -7.09 1.81
C PRO A 43 5.53 -6.55 3.06
N GLU A 44 6.24 -6.36 4.17
CA GLU A 44 5.65 -6.09 5.48
C GLU A 44 4.82 -4.80 5.49
N ASP A 45 5.40 -3.71 4.99
CA ASP A 45 4.77 -2.39 5.00
C ASP A 45 3.56 -2.34 4.04
N LEU A 46 3.67 -2.97 2.87
CA LEU A 46 2.60 -3.03 1.88
C LEU A 46 1.44 -3.93 2.33
N THR A 47 1.74 -5.00 3.05
CA THR A 47 0.72 -5.87 3.66
C THR A 47 -0.09 -5.10 4.70
N ALA A 48 0.59 -4.31 5.54
CA ALA A 48 -0.07 -3.47 6.54
C ALA A 48 -0.97 -2.40 5.89
N LEU A 49 -0.48 -1.70 4.86
CA LEU A 49 -1.22 -0.65 4.18
C LEU A 49 -2.38 -1.17 3.31
N CYS A 50 -2.21 -2.32 2.64
CA CYS A 50 -3.26 -2.88 1.79
C CYS A 50 -4.38 -3.54 2.61
N GLY A 51 -4.09 -4.03 3.82
CA GLY A 51 -5.09 -4.67 4.68
C GLY A 51 -5.78 -5.87 4.02
N GLY A 52 -5.03 -6.66 3.25
CA GLY A 52 -5.54 -7.84 2.54
C GLY A 52 -6.40 -7.57 1.30
N ARG A 53 -6.61 -6.30 0.92
CA ARG A 53 -7.41 -5.92 -0.26
C ARG A 53 -6.64 -6.00 -1.59
N ALA A 54 -5.32 -6.19 -1.52
CA ALA A 54 -4.44 -6.49 -2.64
C ALA A 54 -3.53 -7.66 -2.25
N THR A 55 -3.15 -8.47 -3.22
CA THR A 55 -2.18 -9.57 -3.02
C THR A 55 -0.77 -8.98 -3.00
N VAL A 56 0.02 -9.28 -1.98
CA VAL A 56 1.44 -8.89 -1.89
C VAL A 56 2.28 -10.15 -2.02
N VAL A 57 3.26 -10.14 -2.93
CA VAL A 57 4.16 -11.27 -3.20
C VAL A 57 5.60 -10.80 -3.07
N GLU A 58 6.38 -11.55 -2.30
CA GLU A 58 7.81 -11.34 -2.16
C GLU A 58 8.56 -11.84 -3.41
N ILE A 59 9.53 -11.05 -3.91
CA ILE A 59 10.39 -11.40 -5.05
C ILE A 59 11.88 -11.20 -4.77
#